data_AF-A0A183II31-F1
#
_entry.id   AF-A0A183II31-F1
#
_cell.length_a   1.000
_cell.length_b   1.000
_cell.length_c   1.000
_cell.angle_alpha   90.00
_cell.angle_beta   90.00
_cell.angle_gamma   90.00
#
_symmetry.space_group_name_H-M   'P 1'
#
loop_
_entity.id
_entity.type
_entity.pdbx_description
1 polymer ?
#
loop_
_entity_poly.entity_id
_entity_poly.type
_entity_poly.pdbx_seq_one_letter_code
_entity_poly.pdbx_strand_id
1 'polypeptide(L)'
;MTRFSPQVRSADQSWRDCKRQLRKDHRWESADLLDRDQKERLFNDHIRQLEQKRREAFYQLLDETTEVTLTSTWKEIRKVIKEDPRCSKFSTSERKTEREFKDYLQQKLMMAKSDFRELLKETKIVTYKSKQMIQENEQHLKDILAVLENDKRYFVLDCVPDEREKLLDTYLDELHKRGPPPPPTATEPSRRIK
;
A
#
# COMPACT_ATOMS: atom_id res chain seq x y z
N MET A 1 -27.34 21.39 -6.06
CA MET A 1 -25.97 20.97 -5.66
C MET A 1 -24.95 21.81 -6.40
N THR A 2 -24.40 22.82 -5.75
CA THR A 2 -23.45 23.79 -6.30
C THR A 2 -22.13 23.09 -6.63
N ARG A 3 -21.89 22.76 -7.90
CA ARG A 3 -20.69 22.05 -8.35
C ARG A 3 -19.54 23.04 -8.60
N PHE A 4 -18.56 23.08 -7.68
CA PHE A 4 -17.22 23.71 -7.88
C PHE A 4 -16.40 23.07 -9.03
N SER A 5 -16.90 21.94 -9.55
CA SER A 5 -16.27 20.98 -10.47
C SER A 5 -15.59 21.52 -11.74
N PRO A 6 -16.02 22.57 -12.45
CA PRO A 6 -15.40 22.91 -13.74
C PRO A 6 -14.11 23.72 -13.64
N GLN A 7 -13.93 24.48 -12.55
CA GLN A 7 -12.91 25.53 -12.43
C GLN A 7 -11.71 25.13 -11.56
N VAL A 8 -11.93 24.32 -10.52
CA VAL A 8 -10.86 23.81 -9.67
C VAL A 8 -10.30 22.54 -10.30
N ARG A 9 -9.40 22.71 -11.27
CA ARG A 9 -8.81 21.61 -12.03
C ARG A 9 -7.48 21.13 -11.49
N SER A 10 -6.94 21.77 -10.45
CA SER A 10 -5.70 21.35 -9.77
C SER A 10 -5.95 21.19 -8.28
N ALA A 11 -5.56 20.03 -7.74
CA ALA A 11 -5.62 19.75 -6.32
C ALA A 11 -4.60 20.56 -5.50
N ASP A 12 -3.64 21.20 -6.17
CA ASP A 12 -2.61 22.02 -5.51
C ASP A 12 -3.07 23.48 -5.28
N GLN A 13 -4.29 23.85 -5.67
CA GLN A 13 -4.80 25.21 -5.50
C GLN A 13 -5.32 25.45 -4.08
N SER A 14 -4.89 26.57 -3.47
CA SER A 14 -5.40 26.97 -2.16
C SER A 14 -6.80 27.58 -2.26
N TRP A 15 -7.57 27.52 -1.16
CA TRP A 15 -8.86 28.21 -1.05
C TRP A 15 -8.75 29.71 -1.37
N ARG A 16 -7.64 30.37 -0.99
CA ARG A 16 -7.41 31.79 -1.27
C ARG A 16 -7.29 32.06 -2.76
N ASP A 17 -6.64 31.17 -3.51
CA ASP A 17 -6.45 31.29 -4.95
C ASP A 17 -7.74 30.97 -5.71
N CYS A 18 -8.42 29.89 -5.32
CA CYS A 18 -9.70 29.49 -5.89
C CYS A 18 -10.80 30.51 -5.60
N LYS A 19 -10.86 31.10 -4.40
CA LYS A 19 -11.87 32.10 -4.04
C LYS A 19 -11.85 33.33 -4.95
N ARG A 20 -10.68 33.75 -5.43
CA ARG A 20 -10.55 34.87 -6.40
C ARG A 20 -11.10 34.50 -7.78
N GLN A 21 -10.98 33.24 -8.20
CA GLN A 21 -11.51 32.74 -9.47
C GLN A 21 -13.00 32.46 -9.39
N LEU A 22 -13.44 31.81 -8.31
CA LEU A 22 -14.83 31.46 -8.05
C LEU A 22 -15.72 32.70 -7.91
N ARG A 23 -15.22 33.81 -7.31
CA ARG A 23 -15.95 35.10 -7.25
C ARG A 23 -16.27 35.71 -8.62
N LYS A 24 -15.58 35.30 -9.68
CA LYS A 24 -15.84 35.77 -11.05
C LYS A 24 -16.87 34.88 -11.78
N ASP A 25 -17.26 33.76 -11.18
CA ASP A 25 -18.29 32.87 -11.72
C ASP A 25 -19.67 33.38 -11.31
N HIS A 26 -20.56 33.56 -12.29
CA HIS A 26 -21.94 34.00 -12.06
C HIS A 26 -22.70 33.08 -11.09
N ARG A 27 -22.31 31.80 -11.00
CA ARG A 27 -22.91 30.81 -10.09
C ARG A 27 -22.48 30.98 -8.63
N TRP A 28 -21.50 31.83 -8.35
CA TRP A 28 -21.06 32.15 -6.98
C TRP A 28 -22.14 32.90 -6.21
N GLU A 29 -22.85 33.81 -6.87
CA GLU A 29 -24.01 34.53 -6.32
C GLU A 29 -25.19 33.57 -6.08
N SER A 30 -25.35 32.55 -6.94
CA SER A 30 -26.35 31.49 -6.73
C SER A 30 -26.09 30.61 -5.50
N ALA A 31 -24.94 30.78 -4.83
CA ALA A 31 -24.57 30.10 -3.60
C ALA A 31 -24.76 30.99 -2.35
N ASP A 32 -25.47 32.10 -2.43
CA ASP A 32 -25.65 33.06 -1.32
C ASP A 32 -26.34 32.49 -0.07
N LEU A 33 -27.09 31.39 -0.21
CA LEU A 33 -27.66 30.66 0.92
C LEU A 33 -26.62 29.91 1.77
N LEU A 34 -25.40 29.72 1.25
CA LEU A 34 -24.32 29.07 1.98
C LEU A 34 -23.45 30.13 2.66
N ASP A 35 -23.26 29.96 3.96
CA ASP A 35 -22.33 30.80 4.70
C ASP A 35 -20.87 30.55 4.25
N ARG A 36 -19.96 31.38 4.76
CA ARG A 36 -18.54 31.30 4.40
C ARG A 36 -17.94 29.93 4.77
N ASP A 37 -18.30 29.37 5.91
CA ASP A 37 -17.70 28.16 6.44
C ASP A 37 -18.19 26.92 5.68
N GLN A 38 -19.47 26.92 5.28
CA GLN A 38 -20.05 25.91 4.41
C GLN A 38 -19.40 25.91 3.02
N LYS A 39 -19.17 27.09 2.43
CA LYS A 39 -18.46 27.23 1.16
C LYS A 39 -17.02 26.70 1.25
N GLU A 40 -16.33 26.99 2.35
CA GLU A 40 -14.96 26.50 2.59
C GLU A 40 -14.90 24.98 2.84
N ARG A 41 -15.86 24.42 3.58
CA ARG A 41 -16.01 22.96 3.76
C ARG A 41 -16.23 22.25 2.44
N LEU A 42 -17.19 22.70 1.62
CA LEU A 42 -17.47 22.10 0.32
C LEU A 42 -16.27 22.19 -0.63
N PHE A 43 -15.50 23.27 -0.57
CA PHE A 43 -14.26 23.38 -1.32
C PHE A 43 -13.21 22.36 -0.85
N ASN A 44 -12.98 22.27 0.46
CA ASN A 44 -12.01 21.31 1.01
C ASN A 44 -12.40 19.86 0.71
N ASP A 45 -13.70 19.53 0.80
CA ASP A 45 -14.21 18.20 0.43
C ASP A 45 -14.00 17.92 -1.06
N HIS A 46 -14.24 18.92 -1.92
CA HIS A 46 -13.97 18.80 -3.35
C HIS A 46 -12.48 18.58 -3.65
N ILE A 47 -11.59 19.32 -2.99
CA ILE A 47 -10.13 19.12 -3.12
C ILE A 47 -9.74 17.72 -2.67
N ARG A 48 -10.24 17.24 -1.52
CA ARG A 48 -9.96 15.87 -1.04
C ARG A 48 -10.42 14.80 -2.03
N GLN A 49 -11.62 14.96 -2.62
CA GLN A 49 -12.12 14.04 -3.65
C GLN A 49 -11.24 14.08 -4.92
N LEU A 50 -10.78 15.26 -5.33
CA LEU A 50 -9.86 15.40 -6.46
C LEU A 50 -8.50 14.75 -6.17
N GLU A 51 -7.94 14.94 -4.98
CA GLU A 51 -6.70 14.30 -4.54
C GLU A 51 -6.83 12.78 -4.55
N GLN A 52 -7.92 12.25 -3.98
CA GLN A 52 -8.20 10.81 -3.97
C GLN A 52 -8.24 10.24 -5.40
N LYS A 53 -9.03 10.86 -6.29
CA LYS A 53 -9.17 10.41 -7.68
C LYS A 53 -7.85 10.45 -8.45
N ARG A 54 -7.03 11.46 -8.21
CA ARG A 54 -5.70 11.59 -8.83
C ARG A 54 -4.74 10.53 -8.33
N ARG A 55 -4.76 10.26 -7.03
CA ARG A 55 -3.96 9.19 -6.42
C ARG A 55 -4.33 7.83 -6.96
N GLU A 56 -5.62 7.52 -7.04
CA GLU A 56 -6.10 6.26 -7.63
C GLU A 56 -5.61 6.10 -9.07
N ALA A 57 -5.75 7.15 -9.89
CA ALA A 57 -5.25 7.13 -11.26
C ALA A 57 -3.72 6.99 -11.34
N PHE A 58 -2.98 7.64 -10.44
CA PHE A 58 -1.53 7.53 -10.38
C PHE A 58 -1.09 6.13 -9.95
N TYR A 59 -1.75 5.51 -8.98
CA TYR A 59 -1.46 4.14 -8.55
C TYR A 59 -1.81 3.13 -9.63
N GLN A 60 -2.93 3.32 -10.33
CA GLN A 60 -3.27 2.50 -11.48
C GLN A 60 -2.20 2.58 -12.57
N LEU A 61 -1.65 3.77 -12.85
CA LEU A 61 -0.53 3.93 -13.76
C LEU A 61 0.70 3.13 -13.29
N LEU A 62 1.04 3.20 -12.00
CA LEU A 62 2.17 2.45 -11.44
C LEU A 62 1.95 0.93 -11.50
N ASP A 63 0.72 0.46 -11.28
CA ASP A 63 0.34 -0.95 -11.40
C ASP A 63 0.41 -1.46 -12.84
N GLU A 64 0.09 -0.62 -13.83
CA GLU A 64 0.19 -0.92 -15.26
C GLU A 64 1.63 -0.86 -15.80
N THR A 65 2.57 -0.30 -15.04
CA THR A 65 3.97 -0.12 -15.47
C THR A 65 4.82 -1.32 -15.06
N THR A 66 5.11 -2.20 -16.01
CA THR A 66 5.82 -3.48 -15.77
C THR A 66 7.22 -3.35 -15.20
N GLU A 67 7.86 -2.20 -15.40
CA GLU A 67 9.21 -1.87 -14.95
C GLU A 67 9.24 -1.51 -13.45
N VAL A 68 8.09 -1.29 -12.82
CA VAL A 68 8.00 -1.00 -11.39
C VAL A 68 8.20 -2.26 -10.57
N THR A 69 9.25 -2.25 -9.76
CA THR A 69 9.60 -3.27 -8.77
C THR A 69 9.54 -2.70 -7.35
N LEU A 70 9.58 -3.56 -6.32
CA LEU A 70 9.55 -3.12 -4.91
C LEU A 70 10.79 -2.31 -4.49
N THR A 71 11.85 -2.30 -5.30
CA THR A 71 13.12 -1.59 -5.07
C THR A 71 13.35 -0.44 -6.03
N SER A 72 12.38 -0.16 -6.91
CA SER A 72 12.51 0.89 -7.93
C SER A 72 12.68 2.28 -7.33
N THR A 73 13.48 3.12 -8.01
CA THR A 73 13.61 4.53 -7.62
C THR A 73 12.66 5.42 -8.41
N TRP A 74 12.25 6.54 -7.80
CA TRP A 74 11.41 7.53 -8.49
C TRP A 74 12.05 8.04 -9.78
N LYS A 75 13.38 8.25 -9.79
CA LYS A 75 14.11 8.78 -10.94
C LYS A 75 14.04 7.86 -12.16
N GLU A 76 14.04 6.55 -11.95
CA GLU A 76 13.94 5.55 -13.02
C GLU A 76 12.51 5.48 -13.54
N ILE A 77 11.54 5.26 -12.65
CA ILE A 77 10.14 5.09 -13.04
C ILE A 77 9.57 6.36 -13.66
N ARG A 78 9.95 7.54 -13.15
CA ARG A 78 9.55 8.82 -13.76
C ARG A 78 9.90 8.90 -15.24
N LYS A 79 11.05 8.37 -15.68
CA LYS A 79 11.44 8.41 -17.10
C LYS A 79 10.51 7.57 -17.97
N VAL A 80 9.93 6.51 -17.41
CA VAL A 80 8.99 5.61 -18.07
C VAL A 80 7.61 6.27 -18.15
N ILE A 81 7.14 6.83 -17.03
CA ILE A 81 5.74 7.27 -16.90
C ILE A 81 5.50 8.76 -17.23
N LYS A 82 6.55 9.55 -17.51
CA LYS A 82 6.46 11.02 -17.70
C LYS A 82 5.51 11.47 -18.80
N GLU A 83 5.31 10.66 -19.85
CA GLU A 83 4.42 10.99 -20.97
C GLU A 83 2.95 10.65 -20.65
N ASP A 84 2.69 9.86 -19.60
CA ASP A 84 1.32 9.53 -19.21
C ASP A 84 0.63 10.74 -18.54
N PRO A 85 -0.57 11.14 -19.01
CA PRO A 85 -1.30 12.26 -18.43
C PRO A 85 -1.61 12.11 -16.94
N ARG A 86 -1.72 10.88 -16.41
CA ARG A 86 -1.99 10.61 -14.99
C ARG A 86 -0.78 11.02 -14.12
N CYS A 87 0.45 10.90 -14.63
CA CYS A 87 1.64 11.37 -13.95
C CYS A 87 1.68 12.90 -13.87
N SER A 88 1.50 13.59 -15.01
CA SER A 88 1.56 15.07 -15.04
C SER A 88 0.36 15.74 -14.37
N LYS A 89 -0.81 15.09 -14.33
CA LYS A 89 -2.02 15.61 -13.65
C LYS A 89 -2.09 15.29 -12.17
N PHE A 90 -1.22 14.43 -11.63
CA PHE A 90 -1.24 14.07 -10.22
C PHE A 90 -0.99 15.30 -9.34
N SER A 91 0.18 15.93 -9.48
CA SER A 91 0.54 17.17 -8.81
C SER A 91 1.53 17.97 -9.64
N THR A 92 1.51 19.30 -9.50
CA THR A 92 2.56 20.17 -10.03
C THR A 92 3.85 20.10 -9.20
N SER A 93 3.78 19.55 -7.98
CA SER A 93 4.92 19.34 -7.09
C SER A 93 5.55 17.98 -7.34
N GLU A 94 6.75 17.99 -7.93
CA GLU A 94 7.57 16.79 -8.06
C GLU A 94 7.83 16.11 -6.72
N ARG A 95 8.13 16.90 -5.67
CA ARG A 95 8.38 16.38 -4.33
C ARG A 95 7.16 15.67 -3.74
N LYS A 96 5.95 16.16 -4.00
CA LYS A 96 4.70 15.49 -3.59
C LYS A 96 4.53 14.17 -4.33
N THR A 97 4.80 14.17 -5.64
CA THR A 97 4.71 12.98 -6.49
C THR A 97 5.72 11.90 -6.09
N GLU A 98 6.98 12.28 -5.84
CA GLU A 98 8.00 11.36 -5.35
C GLU A 98 7.64 10.75 -3.99
N ARG A 99 7.08 11.56 -3.08
CA ARG A 99 6.61 11.06 -1.79
C ARG A 99 5.50 10.04 -1.96
N GLU A 100 4.51 10.33 -2.79
CA GLU A 100 3.40 9.40 -3.03
C GLU A 100 3.90 8.09 -3.67
N PHE A 101 4.87 8.16 -4.58
CA PHE A 101 5.52 6.98 -5.15
C PHE A 101 6.23 6.13 -4.09
N LYS A 102 6.93 6.75 -3.13
CA LYS A 102 7.57 6.04 -2.02
C LYS A 102 6.54 5.38 -1.11
N ASP A 103 5.47 6.10 -0.78
CA ASP A 103 4.38 5.58 0.05
C ASP A 103 3.70 4.38 -0.64
N TYR A 104 3.50 4.45 -1.96
CA TYR A 104 3.01 3.34 -2.80
C TYR A 104 3.92 2.11 -2.71
N LEU A 105 5.23 2.26 -2.92
CA LEU A 105 6.16 1.13 -2.85
C LEU A 105 6.23 0.52 -1.45
N GLN A 106 6.19 1.35 -0.40
CA GLN A 106 6.13 0.87 0.99
C GLN A 106 4.88 0.03 1.23
N GLN A 107 3.71 0.47 0.74
CA GLN A 107 2.46 -0.30 0.84
C GLN A 107 2.54 -1.61 0.06
N LYS A 108 3.05 -1.59 -1.18
CA LYS A 108 3.23 -2.81 -1.99
C LYS A 108 4.17 -3.82 -1.33
N LEU A 109 5.28 -3.35 -0.75
CA LEU A 109 6.20 -4.20 0.00
C LEU A 109 5.52 -4.77 1.24
N MET A 110 4.76 -3.97 2.00
CA MET A 110 4.01 -4.44 3.18
C MET A 110 2.99 -5.53 2.80
N MET A 111 2.26 -5.35 1.71
CA MET A 111 1.32 -6.34 1.18
C MET A 111 2.04 -7.62 0.77
N ALA A 112 3.11 -7.52 -0.03
CA ALA A 112 3.91 -8.68 -0.45
C ALA A 112 4.46 -9.50 0.74
N LYS A 113 4.91 -8.82 1.80
CA LYS A 113 5.34 -9.47 3.05
C LYS A 113 4.20 -10.18 3.77
N SER A 114 3.01 -9.57 3.81
CA SER A 114 1.81 -10.18 4.40
C SER A 114 1.41 -11.43 3.62
N ASP A 115 1.32 -11.32 2.30
CA ASP A 115 0.93 -12.40 1.40
C ASP A 115 1.92 -13.58 1.49
N PHE A 116 3.22 -13.29 1.53
CA PHE A 116 4.24 -14.31 1.74
C PHE A 116 4.08 -15.02 3.09
N ARG A 117 3.75 -14.28 4.16
CA ARG A 117 3.49 -14.88 5.47
C ARG A 117 2.22 -15.74 5.48
N GLU A 118 1.22 -15.40 4.68
CA GLU A 118 0.03 -16.24 4.47
C GLU A 118 0.38 -17.53 3.73
N LEU A 119 1.18 -17.45 2.67
CA LEU A 119 1.72 -18.62 1.98
C LEU A 119 2.46 -19.56 2.95
N LEU A 120 3.32 -19.02 3.81
CA LEU A 120 4.03 -19.83 4.81
C LEU A 120 3.08 -20.56 5.78
N LYS A 121 1.96 -19.92 6.17
CA LYS A 121 0.92 -20.55 7.01
C LYS A 121 0.14 -21.64 6.26
N GLU A 122 -0.07 -21.47 4.97
CA GLU A 122 -0.77 -22.42 4.11
C GLU A 122 0.11 -23.65 3.80
N THR A 123 1.43 -23.48 3.80
CA THR A 123 2.43 -24.51 3.47
C THR A 123 2.57 -25.55 4.59
N LYS A 124 1.82 -26.66 4.49
CA LYS A 124 1.66 -27.66 5.57
C LYS A 124 2.92 -28.36 6.04
N ILE A 125 3.96 -28.45 5.19
CA ILE A 125 5.25 -29.04 5.56
C ILE A 125 6.07 -28.11 6.48
N VAL A 126 5.70 -26.83 6.57
CA VAL A 126 6.28 -25.87 7.52
C VAL A 126 5.56 -26.01 8.87
N THR A 127 6.29 -26.40 9.90
CA THR A 127 5.78 -26.68 11.24
C THR A 127 6.75 -26.17 12.31
N TYR A 128 6.35 -26.24 13.59
CA TYR A 128 7.20 -25.87 14.73
C TYR A 128 8.49 -26.70 14.84
N LYS A 129 8.55 -27.88 14.19
CA LYS A 129 9.75 -28.72 14.12
C LYS A 129 10.68 -28.34 12.98
N SER A 130 10.20 -27.59 11.99
CA SER A 130 10.96 -27.32 10.75
C SER A 130 12.30 -26.66 11.01
N LYS A 131 12.38 -25.73 11.97
CA LYS A 131 13.67 -25.13 12.35
C LYS A 131 14.71 -26.17 12.77
N GLN A 132 14.32 -27.12 13.62
CA GLN A 132 15.21 -28.19 14.07
C GLN A 132 15.53 -29.16 12.92
N MET A 133 14.53 -29.54 12.13
CA MET A 133 14.71 -30.45 10.99
C MET A 133 15.69 -29.89 9.96
N ILE A 134 15.68 -28.58 9.73
CA ILE A 134 16.62 -27.90 8.81
C ILE A 134 18.06 -27.94 9.36
N GLN A 135 18.23 -27.76 10.67
CA GLN A 135 19.55 -27.84 11.32
C GLN A 135 20.14 -29.26 11.26
N GLU A 136 19.28 -30.28 11.32
CA GLU A 136 19.68 -31.69 11.25
C GLU A 136 19.87 -32.18 9.80
N ASN A 137 19.05 -31.68 8.87
CA ASN A 137 19.02 -32.09 7.48
C ASN A 137 18.52 -30.96 6.55
N GLU A 138 19.41 -30.46 5.69
CA GLU A 138 19.09 -29.43 4.70
C GLU A 138 17.98 -29.82 3.71
N GLN A 139 17.69 -31.12 3.56
CA GLN A 139 16.61 -31.58 2.67
C GLN A 139 15.25 -30.97 3.03
N HIS A 140 14.98 -30.76 4.33
CA HIS A 140 13.71 -30.16 4.75
C HIS A 140 13.55 -28.72 4.23
N LEU A 141 14.65 -27.95 4.17
CA LEU A 141 14.62 -26.60 3.59
C LEU A 141 14.36 -26.66 2.08
N LYS A 142 15.02 -27.59 1.37
CA LYS A 142 14.83 -27.79 -0.07
C LYS A 142 13.38 -28.16 -0.40
N ASP A 143 12.77 -29.02 0.40
CA ASP A 143 11.37 -29.42 0.22
C ASP A 143 10.42 -28.25 0.47
N ILE A 144 10.69 -27.40 1.47
CA ILE A 144 9.95 -26.15 1.69
C ILE A 144 10.06 -25.23 0.47
N LEU A 145 11.28 -24.93 0.03
CA LEU A 145 11.51 -24.04 -1.10
C LEU A 145 10.85 -24.54 -2.38
N ALA A 146 10.92 -25.85 -2.66
CA ALA A 146 10.26 -26.47 -3.81
C ALA A 146 8.74 -26.26 -3.81
N VAL A 147 8.09 -26.21 -2.64
CA VAL A 147 6.66 -25.88 -2.55
C VAL A 147 6.43 -24.39 -2.76
N LEU A 148 7.24 -23.53 -2.12
CA LEU A 148 7.07 -22.08 -2.19
C LEU A 148 7.30 -21.51 -3.59
N GLU A 149 8.26 -22.06 -4.34
CA GLU A 149 8.58 -21.68 -5.72
C GLU A 149 7.43 -21.92 -6.72
N ASN A 150 6.37 -22.64 -6.33
CA ASN A 150 5.18 -22.81 -7.16
C ASN A 150 4.11 -21.72 -6.94
N ASP A 151 4.30 -20.82 -5.98
CA ASP A 151 3.33 -19.77 -5.65
C ASP A 151 3.81 -18.38 -6.09
N LYS A 152 2.91 -17.60 -6.70
CA LYS A 152 3.21 -16.25 -7.19
C LYS A 152 3.71 -15.31 -6.09
N ARG A 153 3.22 -15.46 -4.85
CA ARG A 153 3.61 -14.62 -3.69
C ARG A 153 5.08 -14.78 -3.34
N TYR A 154 5.70 -15.91 -3.69
CA TYR A 154 7.14 -16.12 -3.55
C TYR A 154 7.94 -15.26 -4.54
N PHE A 155 7.52 -15.24 -5.82
CA PHE A 155 8.20 -14.50 -6.89
C PHE A 155 8.07 -12.97 -6.78
N VAL A 156 6.99 -12.47 -6.17
CA VAL A 156 6.83 -11.01 -5.93
C VAL A 156 8.02 -10.43 -5.14
N LEU A 157 8.67 -11.25 -4.30
CA LEU A 157 9.83 -10.87 -3.50
C LEU A 157 11.19 -11.17 -4.17
N ASP A 158 11.24 -11.60 -5.44
CA ASP A 158 12.50 -11.89 -6.16
C ASP A 158 13.45 -10.69 -6.24
N CYS A 159 12.90 -9.48 -6.23
CA CYS A 159 13.69 -8.25 -6.22
C CYS A 159 14.33 -7.93 -4.84
N VAL A 160 13.99 -8.70 -3.80
CA VAL A 160 14.46 -8.55 -2.41
C VAL A 160 14.69 -9.94 -1.76
N PRO A 161 15.59 -10.78 -2.30
CA PRO A 161 15.78 -12.16 -1.84
C PRO A 161 16.18 -12.23 -0.36
N ASP A 162 17.06 -11.34 0.10
CA ASP A 162 17.51 -11.28 1.51
C ASP A 162 16.34 -11.03 2.48
N GLU A 163 15.38 -10.17 2.08
CA GLU A 163 14.18 -9.92 2.90
C GLU A 163 13.24 -11.12 2.88
N ARG A 164 13.15 -11.86 1.77
CA ARG A 164 12.36 -13.10 1.69
C ARG A 164 12.93 -14.19 2.59
N GLU A 165 14.25 -14.40 2.57
CA GLU A 165 14.94 -15.35 3.44
C GLU A 165 14.73 -14.98 4.91
N LYS A 166 14.93 -13.71 5.26
CA LYS A 166 14.70 -13.20 6.62
C LYS A 166 13.26 -13.41 7.09
N LEU A 167 12.26 -13.26 6.22
CA LEU A 167 10.86 -13.53 6.56
C LEU A 167 10.61 -15.01 6.85
N LEU A 168 11.20 -15.91 6.05
CA LEU A 168 11.14 -17.35 6.28
C LEU A 168 11.79 -17.71 7.61
N ASP A 169 13.00 -17.24 7.87
CA ASP A 169 13.72 -17.49 9.12
C ASP A 169 12.95 -16.96 10.33
N THR A 170 12.44 -15.73 10.24
CA THR A 170 11.63 -15.14 11.32
C THR A 170 10.38 -15.96 11.59
N TYR A 171 9.71 -16.45 10.54
CA TYR A 171 8.53 -17.28 10.69
C TYR A 171 8.83 -18.65 11.31
N LEU A 172 9.92 -19.30 10.90
CA LEU A 172 10.39 -20.57 11.47
C LEU A 172 10.74 -20.40 12.96
N ASP A 173 11.38 -19.30 13.32
CA ASP A 173 11.68 -18.92 14.71
C ASP A 173 10.43 -18.73 15.55
N GLU A 174 9.42 -18.03 15.02
CA GLU A 174 8.14 -17.83 15.68
C GLU A 174 7.42 -19.16 15.93
N LEU A 175 7.37 -20.04 14.93
CA LEU A 175 6.77 -21.37 15.07
C LEU A 175 7.51 -22.22 16.09
N HIS A 176 8.84 -22.22 16.04
CA HIS A 176 9.65 -22.99 16.98
C HIS A 176 9.44 -22.54 18.42
N LYS A 177 9.41 -21.22 18.67
CA LYS A 177 9.11 -20.63 19.99
C LYS A 177 7.69 -20.95 20.46
N ARG A 178 6.71 -20.95 19.56
CA ARG A 178 5.31 -21.25 19.86
C ARG A 178 5.10 -22.73 20.23
N GLY A 179 5.87 -23.62 19.62
CA GLY A 179 5.74 -25.06 19.83
C GLY A 179 4.46 -25.65 19.20
N PRO A 180 4.06 -26.87 19.59
CA PRO A 180 2.87 -27.51 19.05
C PRO A 180 1.61 -26.68 19.36
N PRO A 181 0.62 -26.62 18.45
CA PRO A 181 -0.64 -25.97 18.73
C PRO A 181 -1.30 -26.61 19.96
N PRO A 182 -1.94 -25.82 20.85
CA PRO A 182 -2.60 -26.36 22.02
C PRO A 182 -3.68 -27.38 21.58
N PRO A 183 -3.91 -28.45 22.38
CA PRO A 183 -4.96 -29.40 22.08
C PRO A 183 -6.32 -28.67 22.05
N PRO A 184 -7.27 -29.11 21.20
CA PRO A 184 -8.59 -28.48 21.06
C PRO A 184 -9.42 -28.48 22.36
N THR A 185 -8.97 -29.18 23.39
CA THR A 185 -9.59 -29.32 24.72
C THR A 185 -9.02 -28.42 25.81
N ALA A 186 -8.10 -27.50 25.51
CA ALA A 186 -7.58 -26.55 26.50
C ALA A 186 -8.61 -25.43 26.80
N THR A 187 -9.56 -25.70 27.70
CA THR A 187 -10.36 -24.67 28.37
C THR A 187 -9.43 -23.84 29.27
N GLU A 188 -9.39 -22.52 29.08
CA GLU A 188 -8.59 -21.63 29.92
C GLU A 188 -9.00 -21.75 31.40
N PRO A 189 -8.05 -21.91 32.34
CA PRO A 189 -8.39 -21.88 33.76
C PRO A 189 -8.74 -20.44 34.15
N SER A 190 -10.00 -20.23 34.55
CA SER A 190 -10.49 -18.97 35.13
C SER A 190 -9.52 -18.47 36.19
N ARG A 191 -8.84 -17.34 35.91
CA ARG A 191 -7.99 -16.66 36.88
C ARG A 191 -8.86 -16.25 38.07
N ARG A 192 -8.73 -16.97 39.19
CA ARG A 192 -9.20 -16.49 40.50
C ARG A 192 -8.40 -15.24 40.85
N ILE A 193 -9.06 -14.09 40.77
CA ILE A 193 -8.61 -12.83 41.35
C ILE A 193 -8.61 -13.03 42.86
N LYS A 194 -7.45 -12.84 43.50
CA LYS A 194 -7.34 -12.56 44.93
C LYS A 194 -7.20 -11.06 45.12
#